data_AF-A0AAD7HSV7-F1
#
_entry.id   AF-A0AAD7HSV7-F1
#
_cell.length_a   1.000
_cell.length_b   1.000
_cell.length_c   1.000
_cell.angle_alpha   90.00
_cell.angle_beta   90.00
_cell.angle_gamma   90.00
#
_symmetry.space_group_name_H-M   'P 1'
#
loop_
_entity.id
_entity.type
_entity.pdbx_description
1 polymer ?
#
loop_
_entity_poly.entity_id
_entity_poly.type
_entity_poly.pdbx_seq_one_letter_code
_entity_poly.pdbx_strand_id
1 'polypeptide(L)'
;VIADVKTRWDSVFYMLRRLRYLQQPIVRFLAMSRDAHKLRHPLENKHWSRLELMELILQQPHTVQATMSAENTPILAGSIPAFELFMAAWNAM
;
A
#
# COMPACT_ATOMS: atom_id res chain seq x y z
N VAL A 1 -0.90 20.87 9.29
CA VAL A 1 -0.13 20.25 10.40
C VAL A 1 -0.74 18.86 10.61
N ILE A 2 -0.03 17.79 10.23
CA ILE A 2 -0.47 16.42 10.51
C ILE A 2 0.31 16.00 11.76
N ALA A 3 -0.34 15.98 12.91
CA ALA A 3 0.26 15.53 14.16
C ALA A 3 -0.49 14.30 14.70
N ASP A 4 0.17 13.16 14.50
CA ASP A 4 0.12 11.87 15.21
C ASP A 4 -1.13 10.98 15.13
N VAL A 5 -0.99 9.79 14.50
CA VAL A 5 -1.02 8.50 15.20
C VAL A 5 -0.09 7.47 14.51
N LYS A 6 0.81 6.89 15.30
CA LYS A 6 1.30 5.48 15.32
C LYS A 6 0.85 4.57 14.16
N THR A 7 1.62 4.60 13.06
CA THR A 7 1.93 3.52 12.10
C THR A 7 0.98 2.32 12.01
N ARG A 8 0.49 1.99 10.80
CA ARG A 8 0.36 0.56 10.40
C ARG A 8 0.19 0.26 8.90
N TRP A 9 -0.58 1.01 8.09
CA TRP A 9 -0.90 0.58 6.70
C TRP A 9 -0.49 1.56 5.60
N ASP A 10 -0.70 2.87 5.79
CA ASP A 10 -0.40 3.85 4.73
C ASP A 10 1.07 3.89 4.34
N SER A 11 1.98 3.82 5.32
CA SER A 11 3.42 3.76 5.04
C SER A 11 3.78 2.52 4.23
N VAL A 12 3.16 1.38 4.53
CA VAL A 12 3.34 0.12 3.81
C VAL A 12 2.76 0.24 2.40
N PHE A 13 1.56 0.80 2.26
CA PHE A 13 0.91 1.06 0.97
C PHE A 13 1.81 1.94 0.07
N TYR A 14 2.27 3.09 0.57
CA TYR A 14 3.14 3.99 -0.18
C TYR A 14 4.51 3.36 -0.48
N MET A 15 5.06 2.58 0.45
CA MET A 15 6.30 1.84 0.22
C MET A 15 6.13 0.79 -0.90
N LEU A 16 5.06 0.01 -0.87
CA LEU A 16 4.74 -1.01 -1.88
C LEU A 16 4.52 -0.37 -3.25
N ARG A 17 3.70 0.68 -3.30
CA ARG A 17 3.44 1.44 -4.53
C ARG A 17 4.72 2.03 -5.12
N ARG A 18 5.60 2.59 -4.29
CA ARG A 18 6.91 3.09 -4.73
C ARG A 18 7.84 1.97 -5.20
N LEU A 19 7.87 0.84 -4.48
CA LEU A 19 8.65 -0.33 -4.84
C LEU A 19 8.22 -0.91 -6.19
N ARG A 20 6.91 -1.02 -6.44
CA ARG A 20 6.33 -1.43 -7.73
C ARG A 20 6.66 -0.46 -8.84
N TYR A 21 6.48 0.84 -8.61
CA TYR A 21 6.83 1.88 -9.59
C TYR A 21 8.32 1.80 -9.99
N LEU A 22 9.19 1.50 -9.03
CA LEU A 22 10.64 1.38 -9.25
C LEU A 22 11.09 -0.04 -9.61
N GLN A 23 10.20 -0.99 -9.85
CA GLN A 23 10.56 -2.39 -10.10
C GLN A 23 11.62 -2.53 -11.21
N GLN A 24 11.36 -1.92 -12.39
CA GLN A 24 12.26 -2.01 -13.54
C GLN A 24 13.64 -1.37 -13.28
N PRO A 25 13.73 -0.13 -12.74
CA PRO A 25 14.99 0.44 -12.30
C PRO A 25 15.73 -0.40 -11.26
N ILE A 26 15.03 -0.94 -10.26
CA ILE A 26 15.64 -1.74 -9.18
C ILE A 26 16.22 -3.03 -9.75
N VAL A 27 15.46 -3.77 -10.57
CA VAL A 27 15.94 -5.01 -11.19
C VAL A 27 17.18 -4.74 -12.05
N ARG A 28 17.18 -3.66 -12.85
CA ARG A 28 18.34 -3.28 -13.65
C ARG A 28 19.54 -2.88 -12.81
N PHE A 29 19.33 -2.06 -11.78
CA PHE A 29 20.39 -1.65 -10.86
C PHE A 29 21.01 -2.85 -10.14
N LEU A 30 20.18 -3.80 -9.69
CA LEU A 30 20.63 -5.02 -9.06
C LEU A 30 21.39 -5.91 -10.05
N ALA A 31 20.92 -6.05 -11.29
CA ALA A 31 21.64 -6.82 -12.32
C ALA A 31 23.02 -6.23 -12.66
N MET A 32 23.18 -4.91 -12.57
CA MET A 32 24.45 -4.21 -12.82
C MET A 32 25.36 -4.16 -11.59
N SER A 33 24.84 -4.42 -10.39
CA SER A 33 25.59 -4.33 -9.16
C SER A 33 26.51 -5.54 -8.99
N ARG A 34 27.79 -5.29 -8.71
CA ARG A 34 28.75 -6.34 -8.33
C ARG A 34 28.33 -7.07 -7.05
N ASP A 35 27.48 -6.43 -6.24
CA ASP A 35 26.95 -6.94 -4.97
C ASP A 35 25.61 -7.66 -5.12
N ALA A 36 25.09 -7.88 -6.33
CA ALA A 36 23.83 -8.58 -6.57
C ALA A 36 23.77 -9.95 -5.88
N HIS A 37 24.91 -10.66 -5.86
CA HIS A 37 25.07 -11.95 -5.20
C HIS A 37 24.91 -11.91 -3.67
N LYS A 38 24.98 -10.72 -3.05
CA LYS A 38 24.77 -10.53 -1.60
C LYS A 38 23.29 -10.51 -1.22
N LEU A 39 22.38 -10.35 -2.18
CA LEU A 39 20.94 -10.49 -1.93
C LEU A 39 20.62 -11.95 -1.68
N ARG A 40 20.40 -12.30 -0.41
CA ARG A 40 20.00 -13.66 0.00
C ARG A 40 18.70 -14.12 -0.67
N HIS A 41 17.79 -13.19 -0.98
CA HIS A 41 16.46 -13.49 -1.50
C HIS A 41 16.04 -12.46 -2.57
N PRO A 42 16.46 -12.62 -3.84
CA PRO A 42 15.98 -11.78 -4.92
C PRO A 42 14.46 -11.98 -5.14
N LEU A 43 13.75 -10.88 -5.42
CA LEU A 43 12.32 -10.91 -5.69
C LEU A 43 12.05 -11.53 -7.07
N GLU A 44 11.73 -12.82 -7.08
CA GLU A 44 11.13 -13.50 -8.24
C GLU A 44 9.77 -12.89 -8.66
N ASN A 45 9.35 -13.17 -9.90
CA ASN A 45 8.07 -12.72 -10.47
C ASN A 45 6.86 -13.00 -9.56
N LYS A 46 6.82 -14.17 -8.91
CA LYS A 46 5.75 -14.54 -7.96
C LYS A 46 5.65 -13.59 -6.77
N HIS A 47 6.77 -13.02 -6.32
CA HIS A 47 6.79 -12.06 -5.21
C HIS A 47 6.21 -10.73 -5.66
N TRP A 48 6.51 -10.27 -6.88
CA TRP A 48 5.95 -9.05 -7.45
C TRP A 48 4.42 -9.11 -7.57
N SER A 49 3.87 -10.23 -8.03
CA SER A 49 2.42 -10.44 -8.08
C SER A 49 1.76 -10.39 -6.69
N ARG A 50 2.44 -10.93 -5.65
CA ARG A 50 1.94 -10.83 -4.27
C ARG A 50 1.99 -9.40 -3.74
N LEU A 51 3.04 -8.64 -4.06
CA LEU A 51 3.16 -7.23 -3.67
C LEU A 51 2.08 -6.37 -4.35
N GLU A 52 1.72 -6.67 -5.60
CA GLU A 52 0.61 -6.02 -6.30
C GLU A 52 -0.74 -6.32 -5.62
N LEU A 53 -1.00 -7.57 -5.26
CA LEU A 53 -2.22 -7.92 -4.53
C LEU A 53 -2.28 -7.21 -3.17
N MET A 54 -1.15 -7.13 -2.45
CA MET A 54 -1.07 -6.38 -1.19
C MET A 54 -1.30 -4.88 -1.39
N GLU A 55 -0.78 -4.28 -2.45
CA GLU A 55 -1.04 -2.88 -2.80
C GLU A 55 -2.53 -2.65 -3.04
N LEU A 56 -3.19 -3.52 -3.80
CA LEU A 56 -4.63 -3.44 -4.09
C LEU A 56 -5.49 -3.55 -2.82
N ILE A 57 -5.16 -4.51 -1.95
CA ILE A 57 -5.78 -4.70 -0.64
C ILE A 57 -5.67 -3.43 0.21
N LEU A 58 -4.47 -2.82 0.25
CA LEU A 58 -4.20 -1.64 1.06
C LEU A 58 -4.73 -0.34 0.45
N GLN A 59 -5.06 -0.32 -0.84
CA GLN A 59 -5.68 0.83 -1.49
C GLN A 59 -7.07 1.13 -0.92
N GLN A 60 -7.87 0.10 -0.63
CA GLN A 60 -9.23 0.27 -0.11
C GLN A 60 -9.27 1.01 1.25
N PRO A 61 -8.56 0.56 2.31
CA PRO A 61 -8.57 1.26 3.57
C PRO A 61 -7.90 2.64 3.45
N HIS A 62 -6.90 2.79 2.58
CA HIS A 62 -6.26 4.07 2.31
C HIS A 62 -7.26 5.11 1.75
N THR A 63 -8.08 4.72 0.76
CA THR A 63 -9.10 5.61 0.19
C THR A 63 -10.14 6.02 1.22
N VAL A 64 -10.66 5.06 2.00
CA VAL A 64 -11.65 5.35 3.05
C VAL A 64 -11.08 6.30 4.11
N GLN A 65 -9.86 6.04 4.57
CA GLN A 65 -9.20 6.90 5.55
C GLN A 65 -8.95 8.32 4.99
N ALA A 66 -8.54 8.44 3.73
CA ALA A 66 -8.34 9.72 3.07
C ALA A 66 -9.65 10.53 2.96
N THR A 67 -10.75 9.87 2.60
CA THR A 67 -12.08 10.49 2.55
C THR A 67 -12.51 10.98 3.94
N MET A 68 -12.40 10.14 4.97
CA MET A 68 -12.78 10.51 6.34
C MET A 68 -11.89 11.62 6.92
N SER A 69 -10.60 11.63 6.58
CA SER A 69 -9.66 12.65 7.05
C SER A 69 -9.85 14.02 6.38
N ALA A 70 -10.53 14.06 5.22
CA ALA A 70 -10.84 15.29 4.49
C ALA A 70 -12.09 16.00 5.05
N GLU A 71 -12.89 15.34 5.88
CA GLU A 71 -14.07 15.94 6.51
C GLU A 71 -13.64 16.88 7.66
N ASN A 72 -13.94 18.18 7.52
CA ASN A 72 -13.67 19.18 8.56
C ASN A 72 -14.58 19.04 9.80
N THR A 73 -15.67 18.29 9.69
CA THR A 73 -16.55 17.94 10.79
C THR A 73 -16.56 16.42 10.91
N PRO A 74 -16.01 15.83 11.99
CA PRO A 74 -16.02 14.40 12.19
C PRO A 74 -17.45 14.00 12.56
N ILE A 75 -18.30 13.76 11.57
CA ILE A 75 -19.61 13.19 11.84
C ILE A 75 -19.38 11.70 11.96
N LEU A 76 -19.42 11.19 13.19
CA LEU A 76 -19.35 9.76 13.51
C LEU A 76 -20.31 8.92 12.63
N ALA A 77 -21.41 9.52 12.16
CA ALA A 77 -22.37 8.93 11.24
C ALA A 77 -21.78 8.49 9.89
N GLY A 78 -20.74 9.15 9.38
CA GLY A 78 -20.07 8.79 8.11
C GLY A 78 -19.15 7.57 8.21
N SER A 79 -18.75 7.20 9.42
CA SER A 79 -17.81 6.09 9.65
C SER A 79 -18.43 4.73 9.33
N ILE A 80 -19.70 4.50 9.68
CA ILE A 80 -20.39 3.22 9.43
C ILE A 80 -20.54 2.96 7.91
N PRO A 81 -21.10 3.89 7.10
CA PRO A 81 -21.14 3.72 5.65
C PRO A 81 -19.76 3.52 5.00
N ALA A 82 -18.74 4.22 5.50
CA ALA A 82 -17.36 4.06 5.04
C ALA A 82 -16.83 2.62 5.29
N PHE A 83 -17.10 2.06 6.47
CA PHE A 83 -16.73 0.67 6.77
C PHE A 83 -17.55 -0.35 5.96
N GLU A 84 -18.84 -0.12 5.75
CA GLU A 84 -19.68 -0.98 4.91
C GLU A 84 -19.18 -1.00 3.47
N LEU A 85 -18.81 0.16 2.93
CA LEU A 85 -18.27 0.29 1.57
C LEU A 85 -16.91 -0.42 1.44
N PHE A 86 -16.06 -0.29 2.45
CA PHE A 86 -14.80 -1.03 2.55
C PHE A 86 -15.02 -2.55 2.52
N MET A 87 -15.93 -3.06 3.36
CA MET A 87 -16.22 -4.50 3.43
C MET A 87 -16.86 -5.03 2.14
N ALA A 88 -17.72 -4.25 1.50
CA ALA A 88 -18.31 -4.60 0.21
C ALA A 88 -17.24 -4.69 -0.89
N ALA A 89 -16.34 -3.70 -0.96
CA ALA A 89 -15.22 -3.72 -1.91
C ALA A 89 -14.28 -4.91 -1.66
N TRP A 90 -14.01 -5.23 -0.39
CA TRP A 90 -13.20 -6.38 -0.01
C TRP A 90 -13.81 -7.72 -0.46
N ASN A 91 -15.12 -7.91 -0.27
CA ASN A 91 -15.81 -9.14 -0.65
C ASN A 91 -15.96 -9.33 -2.17
N ALA A 92 -15.82 -8.24 -2.95
CA ALA A 92 -15.91 -8.26 -4.40
C ALA A 92 -14.57 -8.48 -5.11
N MET A 93 -13.44 -8.44 -4.37
CA MET A 93 -12.11 -8.78 -4.85
C MET A 93 -11.88 -10.29 -4.89
#